data_AF-A0A8S9W6C2-F1
#
_entry.id   AF-A0A8S9W6C2-F1
#
_cell.length_a   1.000
_cell.length_b   1.000
_cell.length_c   1.000
_cell.angle_alpha   90.00
_cell.angle_beta   90.00
_cell.angle_gamma   90.00
#
_symmetry.space_group_name_H-M   'P 1'
#
loop_
_entity.id
_entity.type
_entity.pdbx_description
1 polymer ?
#
loop_
_entity_poly.entity_id
_entity_poly.type
_entity_poly.pdbx_seq_one_letter_code
_entity_poly.pdbx_strand_id
1 'polypeptide(L)'
;MVFLEKKKLKGHTYWYASERSLVDGKIKRTWQEYLGTTETIIECIRKSKELPHIKLKSFQYGKTAALLSISDELNFIEIVNKHTNKKQIEGLTVGQYLLLNIIGRCDGALSENAIQKWFDNSSMSILWKFPHKLTCQNFLNHYKYIDHETSKKIEDDLCKVLIEKGITPKILFLDETNWFNYIKKVEELAQNGNNKQYRNHMKQICMGLAVSEDN
;
A
#
# COMPACT_ATOMS: atom_id res chain seq x y z
N MET A 1 33.58 8.88 17.90
CA MET A 1 32.81 9.60 18.95
C MET A 1 33.00 11.09 18.76
N VAL A 2 31.89 11.83 18.74
CA VAL A 2 31.88 13.28 18.55
C VAL A 2 32.14 13.98 19.88
N PHE A 3 33.01 15.00 19.88
CA PHE A 3 33.31 15.84 21.04
C PHE A 3 33.41 17.32 20.65
N LEU A 4 33.30 18.21 21.63
CA LEU A 4 33.44 19.66 21.41
C LEU A 4 34.90 20.09 21.52
N GLU A 5 35.37 20.83 20.51
CA GLU A 5 36.70 21.41 20.45
C GLU A 5 36.62 22.93 20.48
N LYS A 6 37.38 23.54 21.40
CA LYS A 6 37.48 24.98 21.58
C LYS A 6 38.68 25.53 20.80
N LYS A 7 38.47 26.57 20.00
CA LYS A 7 39.54 27.35 19.34
C LYS A 7 39.46 28.82 19.72
N LYS A 8 40.59 29.41 20.09
CA LYS A 8 40.72 30.85 20.32
C LYS A 8 41.36 31.51 19.11
N LEU A 9 40.69 32.50 18.53
CA LEU A 9 41.22 33.26 17.38
C LEU A 9 40.88 34.74 17.57
N LYS A 10 41.90 35.62 17.51
CA LYS A 10 41.76 37.07 17.66
C LYS A 10 40.91 37.50 18.88
N GLY A 11 41.13 36.85 20.03
CA GLY A 11 40.40 37.16 21.27
C GLY A 11 39.03 36.49 21.41
N HIS A 12 38.47 35.92 20.34
CA HIS A 12 37.17 35.26 20.38
C HIS A 12 37.30 33.74 20.57
N THR A 13 36.32 33.15 21.26
CA THR A 13 36.22 31.71 21.45
C THR A 13 35.22 31.12 20.46
N TYR A 14 35.69 30.15 19.70
CA TYR A 14 34.94 29.43 18.67
C TYR A 14 34.85 27.96 19.03
N TRP A 15 33.69 27.37 18.76
CA TRP A 15 33.40 25.98 19.07
C TRP A 15 33.23 25.16 17.80
N TYR A 16 33.68 23.92 17.86
CA TYR A 16 33.56 22.95 16.78
C TYR A 16 33.09 21.62 17.34
N ALA A 17 32.19 20.93 16.65
CA ALA A 17 31.98 19.51 16.87
C ALA A 17 33.03 18.76 16.04
N SER A 18 33.75 17.82 16.64
CA SER A 18 34.83 17.09 15.97
C SER A 18 34.74 15.60 16.26
N GLU A 19 35.10 14.79 15.28
CA GLU A 19 35.29 13.36 15.44
C GLU A 19 36.71 12.97 15.06
N ARG A 20 37.28 12.03 15.81
CA ARG A 20 38.59 11.43 15.54
C ARG A 20 38.45 9.92 15.48
N SER A 21 39.10 9.33 14.47
CA SER A 21 39.15 7.88 14.26
C SER A 21 40.55 7.47 13.81
N LEU A 22 40.88 6.19 13.98
CA LEU A 22 42.14 5.62 13.49
C LEU A 22 42.05 5.42 11.98
N VAL A 23 42.92 6.09 11.22
CA VAL A 23 43.01 5.99 9.75
C VAL A 23 44.47 5.78 9.39
N ASP A 24 44.78 4.65 8.74
CA ASP A 24 46.16 4.21 8.41
C ASP A 24 47.09 4.14 9.63
N GLY A 25 46.58 3.59 10.75
CA GLY A 25 47.34 3.45 11.99
C GLY A 25 47.64 4.75 12.73
N LYS A 26 47.10 5.90 12.28
CA LYS A 26 47.23 7.20 12.96
C LYS A 26 45.86 7.74 13.33
N ILE A 27 45.74 8.34 14.52
CA ILE A 27 44.51 9.03 14.93
C ILE A 27 44.41 10.32 14.11
N LYS A 28 43.42 10.38 13.22
CA LYS A 28 43.15 11.56 12.38
C LYS A 28 41.77 12.13 12.71
N ARG A 29 41.61 13.44 12.52
CA ARG A 29 40.30 14.08 12.57
C ARG A 29 39.55 13.71 11.29
N THR A 30 38.48 12.94 11.42
CA THR A 30 37.69 12.45 10.27
C THR A 30 36.55 13.39 9.93
N TRP A 31 36.07 14.16 10.90
CA TRP A 31 35.00 15.12 10.70
C TRP A 31 35.13 16.31 11.64
N GLN A 32 34.75 17.48 11.15
CA GLN A 32 34.71 18.71 11.93
C GLN A 32 33.63 19.64 11.38
N GLU A 33 32.78 20.15 12.26
CA GLU A 33 31.78 21.15 11.93
C GLU A 33 31.93 22.37 12.84
N TYR A 34 31.84 23.56 12.25
CA TYR A 34 31.93 24.81 12.98
C TYR A 34 30.57 25.17 13.58
N LEU A 35 30.54 25.37 14.90
CA LEU A 35 29.31 25.63 15.64
C LEU A 35 29.07 27.12 15.92
N GLY A 36 30.05 27.98 15.66
CA GLY A 36 29.97 29.41 15.99
C GLY A 36 30.70 29.79 17.27
N THR A 37 30.37 30.97 17.80
CA THR A 37 30.78 31.39 19.15
C THR A 37 29.81 30.82 20.19
N THR A 38 30.14 30.99 21.48
CA THR A 38 29.24 30.61 22.57
C THR A 38 27.88 31.31 22.43
N GLU A 39 27.88 32.58 22.04
CA GLU A 39 26.67 33.39 21.85
C GLU A 39 25.82 32.85 20.69
N THR A 40 26.45 32.51 19.56
CA THR A 40 25.76 31.91 18.39
C THR A 40 25.09 30.58 18.75
N ILE A 41 25.77 29.73 19.52
CA ILE A 41 25.22 28.44 19.95
C ILE A 41 24.00 28.65 20.85
N ILE A 42 24.09 29.56 21.83
CA ILE A 42 22.98 29.88 22.73
C ILE A 42 21.79 30.45 21.95
N GLU A 43 22.04 31.36 21.00
CA GLU A 43 21.00 31.93 20.14
C GLU A 43 20.33 30.86 19.27
N CYS A 44 21.12 29.95 18.69
CA CYS A 44 20.61 28.83 17.90
C CYS A 44 19.71 27.90 18.73
N ILE A 45 20.10 27.57 19.97
CA ILE A 45 19.28 26.75 20.89
C ILE A 45 18.00 27.48 21.30
N ARG A 46 18.04 28.80 21.50
CA ARG A 46 16.85 29.59 21.82
C ARG A 46 15.88 29.61 20.64
N LYS A 47 16.37 29.92 19.43
CA LYS A 47 15.58 29.89 18.20
C LYS A 47 15.05 28.49 17.88
N SER A 48 15.81 27.43 18.15
CA SER A 48 15.35 26.06 17.92
C SER A 48 14.20 25.64 18.84
N LYS A 49 14.04 26.27 20.01
CA LYS A 49 12.88 26.06 20.89
C LYS A 49 11.64 26.80 20.41
N GLU A 50 11.81 27.85 19.62
CA GLU A 50 10.71 28.63 19.02
C GLU A 50 10.28 28.06 17.66
N LEU A 51 11.16 27.33 16.99
CA LEU A 51 10.81 26.60 15.78
C LEU A 51 9.89 25.43 16.16
N PRO A 52 8.66 25.34 15.60
CA PRO A 52 7.86 24.14 15.78
C PRO A 52 8.69 22.95 15.31
N HIS A 53 8.75 21.88 16.10
CA HIS A 53 9.33 20.62 15.66
C HIS A 53 8.44 20.04 14.55
N ILE A 54 8.59 20.55 13.33
CA ILE A 54 7.84 20.10 12.16
C ILE A 54 8.39 18.72 11.80
N LYS A 55 7.70 17.67 12.23
CA LYS A 55 7.93 16.33 11.72
C LYS A 55 7.31 16.22 10.34
N LEU A 56 8.16 16.21 9.32
CA LEU A 56 7.74 15.93 7.95
C LEU A 56 7.71 14.41 7.74
N LYS A 57 6.60 13.90 7.22
CA LYS A 57 6.48 12.53 6.73
C LYS A 57 6.03 12.60 5.27
N SER A 58 6.82 12.03 4.36
CA SER A 58 6.47 11.92 2.95
C SER A 58 5.85 10.55 2.67
N PHE A 59 4.91 10.52 1.73
CA PHE A 59 4.20 9.32 1.32
C PHE A 59 4.04 9.34 -0.20
N GLN A 60 3.98 8.16 -0.80
CA GLN A 60 3.50 8.03 -2.18
C GLN A 60 1.99 8.30 -2.19
N TYR A 61 1.56 9.37 -2.88
CA TYR A 61 0.17 9.80 -2.86
C TYR A 61 -0.57 9.53 -4.18
N GLY A 62 0.09 9.75 -5.33
CA GLY A 62 -0.58 9.77 -6.63
C GLY A 62 -1.36 8.51 -6.98
N LYS A 63 -0.77 7.31 -6.80
CA LYS A 63 -1.46 6.04 -7.10
C LYS A 63 -2.69 5.83 -6.20
N THR A 64 -2.51 5.98 -4.89
CA THR A 64 -3.60 5.82 -3.91
C THR A 64 -4.72 6.83 -4.17
N ALA A 65 -4.38 8.10 -4.42
CA ALA A 65 -5.35 9.14 -4.71
C ALA A 65 -6.12 8.87 -6.01
N ALA A 66 -5.45 8.41 -7.06
CA ALA A 66 -6.11 8.04 -8.31
C ALA A 66 -7.10 6.87 -8.11
N LEU A 67 -6.71 5.83 -7.37
CA LEU A 67 -7.59 4.70 -7.07
C LEU A 67 -8.79 5.09 -6.19
N LEU A 68 -8.60 5.99 -5.23
CA LEU A 68 -9.71 6.55 -4.45
C LEU A 68 -10.65 7.38 -5.33
N SER A 69 -10.10 8.23 -6.20
CA SER A 69 -10.90 9.03 -7.16
C SER A 69 -11.72 8.13 -8.09
N ILE A 70 -11.11 7.09 -8.64
CA ILE A 70 -11.81 6.09 -9.47
C ILE A 70 -12.88 5.38 -8.65
N SER A 71 -12.57 5.01 -7.40
CA SER A 71 -13.54 4.36 -6.51
C SER A 71 -14.76 5.25 -6.23
N ASP A 72 -14.55 6.54 -6.01
CA ASP A 72 -15.61 7.53 -5.81
C ASP A 72 -16.42 7.74 -7.10
N GLU A 73 -15.75 7.87 -8.24
CA GLU A 73 -16.37 8.01 -9.55
C GLU A 73 -17.23 6.82 -9.96
N LEU A 74 -16.82 5.61 -9.57
CA LEU A 74 -17.56 4.37 -9.81
C LEU A 74 -18.59 4.09 -8.69
N ASN A 75 -18.64 4.93 -7.65
CA ASN A 75 -19.44 4.72 -6.45
C ASN A 75 -19.23 3.33 -5.82
N PHE A 76 -18.00 2.82 -5.90
CA PHE A 76 -17.67 1.42 -5.65
C PHE A 76 -18.01 0.98 -4.22
N ILE A 77 -17.64 1.77 -3.21
CA ILE A 77 -17.88 1.43 -1.80
C ILE A 77 -19.38 1.27 -1.55
N GLU A 78 -20.21 2.18 -2.06
CA GLU A 78 -21.65 2.15 -1.87
C GLU A 78 -22.30 0.99 -2.62
N ILE A 79 -21.86 0.68 -3.85
CA ILE A 79 -22.33 -0.49 -4.60
C ILE A 79 -22.04 -1.77 -3.83
N VAL A 80 -20.83 -1.94 -3.31
CA VAL A 80 -20.48 -3.12 -2.51
C VAL A 80 -21.32 -3.17 -1.25
N ASN A 81 -21.40 -2.08 -0.50
CA ASN A 81 -22.14 -2.04 0.76
C ASN A 81 -23.64 -2.34 0.56
N LYS A 82 -24.25 -1.83 -0.52
CA LYS A 82 -25.66 -2.05 -0.90
C LYS A 82 -26.02 -3.54 -1.01
N HIS A 83 -25.10 -4.36 -1.53
CA HIS A 83 -25.34 -5.80 -1.73
C HIS A 83 -24.90 -6.64 -0.53
N THR A 84 -24.26 -6.06 0.47
CA THR A 84 -23.83 -6.77 1.68
C THR A 84 -24.80 -6.51 2.83
N ASN A 85 -25.16 -7.55 3.58
CA ASN A 85 -26.08 -7.46 4.72
C ASN A 85 -25.38 -7.24 6.07
N LYS A 86 -24.14 -6.74 6.06
CA LYS A 86 -23.37 -6.52 7.28
C LYS A 86 -23.96 -5.34 8.07
N LYS A 87 -24.20 -5.54 9.36
CA LYS A 87 -24.61 -4.46 10.26
C LYS A 87 -23.55 -3.37 10.30
N GLN A 88 -23.98 -2.12 10.35
CA GLN A 88 -23.07 -1.00 10.57
C GLN A 88 -22.36 -1.18 11.91
N ILE A 89 -21.03 -1.03 11.87
CA ILE A 89 -20.14 -1.13 13.02
C ILE A 89 -19.30 0.14 13.11
N GLU A 90 -18.78 0.41 14.29
CA GLU A 90 -17.76 1.44 14.48
C GLU A 90 -16.42 0.95 13.89
N GLY A 91 -16.27 1.10 12.57
CA GLY A 91 -15.16 0.57 11.81
C GLY A 91 -15.37 0.68 10.30
N LEU A 92 -14.50 0.03 9.53
CA LEU A 92 -14.61 0.03 8.07
C LEU A 92 -15.71 -0.92 7.59
N THR A 93 -16.40 -0.53 6.53
CA THR A 93 -17.43 -1.34 5.86
C THR A 93 -16.84 -2.46 4.99
N VAL A 94 -17.69 -3.33 4.45
CA VAL A 94 -17.24 -4.38 3.50
C VAL A 94 -16.63 -3.76 2.26
N GLY A 95 -17.26 -2.74 1.67
CA GLY A 95 -16.72 -2.00 0.52
C GLY A 95 -15.36 -1.37 0.79
N GLN A 96 -15.15 -0.79 1.98
CA GLN A 96 -13.87 -0.20 2.36
C GLN A 96 -12.75 -1.24 2.53
N TYR A 97 -13.06 -2.41 3.11
CA TYR A 97 -12.09 -3.51 3.19
C TYR A 97 -11.74 -4.06 1.81
N LEU A 98 -12.73 -4.20 0.92
CA LEU A 98 -12.48 -4.67 -0.45
C LEU A 98 -11.64 -3.66 -1.24
N LEU A 99 -11.94 -2.36 -1.11
CA LEU A 99 -11.14 -1.30 -1.73
C LEU A 99 -9.71 -1.27 -1.20
N LEU A 100 -9.49 -1.45 0.11
CA LEU A 100 -8.15 -1.56 0.68
C LEU A 100 -7.37 -2.73 0.09
N ASN A 101 -8.02 -3.88 -0.14
CA ASN A 101 -7.36 -4.99 -0.80
C ASN A 101 -6.99 -4.64 -2.25
N ILE A 102 -7.92 -4.06 -3.03
CA ILE A 102 -7.63 -3.61 -4.40
C ILE A 102 -6.43 -2.66 -4.44
N ILE A 103 -6.43 -1.62 -3.60
CA ILE A 103 -5.32 -0.66 -3.52
C ILE A 103 -4.03 -1.37 -3.13
N GLY A 104 -4.05 -2.25 -2.13
CA GLY A 104 -2.89 -3.01 -1.70
C GLY A 104 -2.31 -3.89 -2.81
N ARG A 105 -3.18 -4.47 -3.66
CA ARG A 105 -2.76 -5.26 -4.83
C ARG A 105 -2.14 -4.38 -5.92
N CYS A 106 -2.71 -3.21 -6.18
CA CYS A 106 -2.19 -2.26 -7.19
C CYS A 106 -0.87 -1.58 -6.79
N ASP A 107 -0.64 -1.32 -5.50
CA ASP A 107 0.57 -0.60 -5.07
C ASP A 107 1.82 -1.50 -5.07
N GLY A 108 1.68 -2.76 -4.67
CA GLY A 108 2.81 -3.71 -4.60
C GLY A 108 2.43 -5.16 -4.37
N ALA A 109 1.24 -5.60 -4.81
CA ALA A 109 0.74 -6.96 -4.58
C ALA A 109 0.75 -7.37 -3.09
N LEU A 110 0.36 -6.46 -2.20
CA LEU A 110 0.41 -6.68 -0.76
C LEU A 110 -0.53 -7.83 -0.33
N SER A 111 -0.08 -8.63 0.62
CA SER A 111 -0.95 -9.56 1.34
C SER A 111 -1.76 -8.83 2.41
N GLU A 112 -2.87 -9.42 2.84
CA GLU A 112 -3.75 -8.89 3.89
C GLU A 112 -3.00 -8.66 5.21
N ASN A 113 -1.95 -9.44 5.48
CA ASN A 113 -1.05 -9.25 6.63
C ASN A 113 -0.16 -8.00 6.51
N ALA A 114 0.17 -7.58 5.28
CA ALA A 114 1.02 -6.42 5.03
C ALA A 114 0.24 -5.09 5.00
N ILE A 115 -1.09 -5.14 4.80
CA ILE A 115 -1.92 -3.94 4.61
C ILE A 115 -1.87 -3.00 5.82
N GLN A 116 -1.88 -3.49 7.07
CA GLN A 116 -1.78 -2.60 8.25
C GLN A 116 -0.52 -1.74 8.21
N LYS A 117 0.65 -2.37 7.99
CA LYS A 117 1.93 -1.66 7.96
C LYS A 117 1.98 -0.67 6.81
N TRP A 118 1.43 -1.03 5.66
CA TRP A 118 1.31 -0.12 4.51
C TRP A 118 0.38 1.05 4.82
N PHE A 119 -0.79 0.79 5.41
CA PHE A 119 -1.79 1.80 5.74
C PHE A 119 -1.20 2.90 6.62
N ASP A 120 -0.52 2.53 7.71
CA ASP A 120 0.16 3.46 8.65
C ASP A 120 1.27 4.30 7.99
N ASN A 121 1.82 3.80 6.88
CA ASN A 121 2.88 4.44 6.10
C ASN A 121 2.40 4.93 4.74
N SER A 122 1.10 5.16 4.60
CA SER A 122 0.48 5.73 3.40
C SER A 122 -0.39 6.93 3.76
N SER A 123 -0.81 7.67 2.74
CA SER A 123 -1.79 8.76 2.88
C SER A 123 -3.14 8.28 3.41
N MET A 124 -3.47 6.99 3.29
CA MET A 124 -4.73 6.43 3.81
C MET A 124 -4.88 6.64 5.32
N SER A 125 -3.78 6.56 6.07
CA SER A 125 -3.79 6.80 7.52
C SER A 125 -4.23 8.21 7.91
N ILE A 126 -4.19 9.17 6.98
CA ILE A 126 -4.68 10.54 7.19
C ILE A 126 -6.17 10.62 6.86
N LEU A 127 -6.57 9.99 5.75
CA LEU A 127 -7.93 10.06 5.20
C LEU A 127 -8.94 9.25 6.00
N TRP A 128 -8.60 8.04 6.42
CA TRP A 128 -9.52 7.12 7.08
C TRP A 128 -9.11 6.90 8.53
N LYS A 129 -10.07 7.08 9.44
CA LYS A 129 -9.91 6.88 10.88
C LYS A 129 -10.95 5.88 11.39
N PHE A 130 -10.49 4.90 12.16
CA PHE A 130 -11.31 3.85 12.75
C PHE A 130 -10.58 3.28 13.97
N PRO A 131 -11.30 2.63 14.93
CA PRO A 131 -10.74 2.30 16.24
C PRO A 131 -9.93 1.00 16.30
N HIS A 132 -9.96 0.16 15.25
CA HIS A 132 -9.35 -1.17 15.23
C HIS A 132 -8.12 -1.26 14.31
N LYS A 133 -7.40 -2.40 14.35
CA LYS A 133 -6.32 -2.74 13.41
C LYS A 133 -6.82 -3.55 12.23
N LEU A 134 -6.21 -3.37 11.07
CA LEU A 134 -6.39 -4.14 9.85
C LEU A 134 -5.65 -5.50 9.94
N THR A 135 -6.25 -6.47 10.62
CA THR A 135 -5.70 -7.84 10.66
C THR A 135 -6.24 -8.67 9.48
N CYS A 136 -5.51 -9.72 9.07
CA CYS A 136 -6.01 -10.66 8.05
C CYS A 136 -7.38 -11.26 8.44
N GLN A 137 -7.61 -11.55 9.72
CA GLN A 137 -8.91 -12.04 10.17
C GLN A 137 -10.04 -11.02 9.95
N ASN A 138 -9.75 -9.71 10.06
CA ASN A 138 -10.72 -8.69 9.70
C ASN A 138 -11.09 -8.79 8.21
N PHE A 139 -10.11 -8.88 7.30
CA PHE A 139 -10.39 -9.06 5.86
C PHE A 139 -11.25 -10.30 5.59
N LEU A 140 -10.84 -11.47 6.12
CA LEU A 140 -11.58 -12.71 5.95
C LEU A 140 -13.01 -12.63 6.49
N ASN A 141 -13.22 -11.92 7.60
CA ASN A 141 -14.57 -11.70 8.13
C ASN A 141 -15.44 -10.83 7.22
N HIS A 142 -14.86 -9.92 6.43
CA HIS A 142 -15.61 -9.12 5.46
C HIS A 142 -15.86 -9.90 4.16
N TYR A 143 -14.92 -10.73 3.71
CA TYR A 143 -15.11 -11.56 2.51
C TYR A 143 -16.26 -12.57 2.64
N LYS A 144 -16.59 -13.01 3.86
CA LYS A 144 -17.76 -13.88 4.12
C LYS A 144 -19.10 -13.28 3.70
N TYR A 145 -19.16 -11.96 3.50
CA TYR A 145 -20.38 -11.27 3.04
C TYR A 145 -20.46 -11.17 1.51
N ILE A 146 -19.47 -11.68 0.80
CA ILE A 146 -19.39 -11.64 -0.67
C ILE A 146 -19.38 -13.08 -1.16
N ASP A 147 -20.58 -13.65 -1.30
CA ASP A 147 -20.76 -14.92 -2.01
C ASP A 147 -20.86 -14.68 -3.53
N HIS A 148 -21.00 -15.76 -4.29
CA HIS A 148 -21.08 -15.70 -5.76
C HIS A 148 -22.24 -14.80 -6.24
N GLU A 149 -23.41 -14.93 -5.64
CA GLU A 149 -24.60 -14.14 -6.01
C GLU A 149 -24.43 -12.66 -5.66
N THR A 150 -23.78 -12.36 -4.54
CA THR A 150 -23.44 -11.00 -4.13
C THR A 150 -22.40 -10.39 -5.06
N SER A 151 -21.35 -11.14 -5.43
CA SER A 151 -20.34 -10.70 -6.40
C SER A 151 -20.98 -10.32 -7.72
N LYS A 152 -21.86 -11.17 -8.26
CA LYS A 152 -22.56 -10.91 -9.51
C LYS A 152 -23.40 -9.63 -9.48
N LYS A 153 -24.11 -9.38 -8.38
CA LYS A 153 -24.90 -8.13 -8.23
C LYS A 153 -24.01 -6.88 -8.15
N ILE A 154 -22.86 -6.98 -7.48
CA ILE A 154 -21.86 -5.92 -7.43
C ILE A 154 -21.31 -5.66 -8.84
N GLU A 155 -20.95 -6.71 -9.57
CA GLU A 155 -20.49 -6.64 -10.96
C GLU A 155 -21.54 -5.99 -11.88
N ASP A 156 -22.80 -6.43 -11.81
CA ASP A 156 -23.90 -5.87 -12.62
C ASP A 156 -24.08 -4.37 -12.38
N ASP A 157 -24.04 -3.92 -11.13
CA ASP A 157 -24.19 -2.50 -10.79
C ASP A 157 -22.95 -1.68 -11.18
N LEU A 158 -21.74 -2.22 -11.03
CA LEU A 158 -20.51 -1.58 -11.53
C LEU A 158 -20.50 -1.45 -13.06
N CYS A 159 -20.91 -2.51 -13.77
CA CYS A 159 -21.03 -2.50 -15.23
C CYS A 159 -22.00 -1.43 -15.72
N LYS A 160 -23.13 -1.21 -15.03
CA LYS A 160 -24.06 -0.11 -15.36
C LYS A 160 -23.37 1.25 -15.26
N VAL A 161 -22.63 1.51 -14.19
CA VAL A 161 -21.89 2.77 -14.02
C VAL A 161 -20.83 2.95 -15.11
N LEU A 162 -20.13 1.88 -15.49
CA LEU A 162 -19.16 1.92 -16.59
C LEU A 162 -19.82 2.23 -17.94
N ILE A 163 -20.96 1.62 -18.24
CA ILE A 163 -21.74 1.88 -19.46
C ILE A 163 -22.24 3.34 -19.48
N GLU A 164 -22.74 3.85 -18.35
CA GLU A 164 -23.16 5.25 -18.22
C GLU A 164 -22.00 6.24 -18.44
N LYS A 165 -20.77 5.84 -18.10
CA LYS A 165 -19.54 6.59 -18.40
C LYS A 165 -19.05 6.41 -19.84
N GLY A 166 -19.74 5.64 -20.67
CA GLY A 166 -19.42 5.43 -22.09
C GLY A 166 -18.51 4.22 -22.36
N ILE A 167 -18.17 3.42 -21.34
CA ILE A 167 -17.38 2.19 -21.51
C ILE A 167 -18.34 1.07 -21.88
N THR A 168 -18.48 0.82 -23.18
CA THR A 168 -19.39 -0.20 -23.72
C THR A 168 -18.63 -1.11 -24.70
N PRO A 169 -18.00 -2.19 -24.21
CA PRO A 169 -17.27 -3.13 -25.06
C PRO A 169 -18.18 -3.72 -26.14
N LYS A 170 -17.73 -3.72 -27.40
CA LYS A 170 -18.46 -4.35 -28.51
C LYS A 170 -17.87 -5.69 -28.89
N ILE A 171 -16.56 -5.81 -28.81
CA ILE A 171 -15.81 -7.03 -29.10
C ILE A 171 -15.09 -7.47 -27.83
N LEU A 172 -15.18 -8.76 -27.53
CA LEU A 172 -14.39 -9.42 -26.51
C LEU A 172 -13.45 -10.43 -27.17
N PHE A 173 -12.16 -10.27 -26.93
CA PHE A 173 -11.16 -11.28 -27.28
C PHE A 173 -11.02 -12.23 -26.10
N LEU A 174 -11.21 -13.53 -26.36
CA LEU A 174 -11.08 -14.57 -25.35
C LEU A 174 -9.83 -15.40 -25.66
N ASP A 175 -8.90 -15.46 -24.71
CA ASP A 175 -7.80 -16.42 -24.73
C ASP A 175 -7.96 -17.41 -23.57
N GLU A 176 -7.83 -18.69 -23.90
CA GLU A 176 -7.95 -19.78 -22.95
C GLU A 176 -6.61 -20.48 -22.79
N THR A 177 -6.18 -20.65 -21.55
CA THR A 177 -4.96 -21.38 -21.20
C THR A 177 -5.25 -22.43 -20.14
N ASN A 178 -4.44 -23.48 -20.13
CA ASN A 178 -4.53 -24.55 -19.14
C ASN A 178 -3.14 -24.90 -18.61
N TRP A 179 -3.11 -25.26 -17.32
CA TRP A 179 -1.93 -25.84 -16.69
C TRP A 179 -2.33 -27.10 -15.95
N PHE A 180 -1.48 -28.12 -16.03
CA PHE A 180 -1.66 -29.32 -15.23
C PHE A 180 -1.09 -29.08 -13.83
N ASN A 181 -1.66 -29.77 -12.85
CA ASN A 181 -1.36 -29.65 -11.44
C ASN A 181 -1.27 -31.04 -10.79
N TYR A 182 -0.51 -31.12 -9.71
CA TYR A 182 -0.26 -32.39 -8.97
C TYR A 182 -1.32 -32.69 -7.90
N ILE A 183 -2.49 -32.04 -7.99
CA ILE A 183 -3.60 -32.24 -7.06
C ILE A 183 -4.10 -33.69 -7.21
N LYS A 184 -4.19 -34.43 -6.11
CA LYS A 184 -4.61 -35.84 -6.11
C LYS A 184 -6.09 -36.04 -5.78
N LYS A 185 -6.71 -35.14 -5.00
CA LYS A 185 -8.12 -35.24 -4.61
C LYS A 185 -9.05 -34.77 -5.73
N VAL A 186 -10.26 -35.33 -5.77
CA VAL A 186 -11.35 -34.82 -6.63
C VAL A 186 -11.84 -33.51 -6.05
N GLU A 187 -11.72 -32.46 -6.85
CA GLU A 187 -12.19 -31.11 -6.55
C GLU A 187 -12.94 -30.62 -7.78
N GLU A 188 -13.97 -29.80 -7.59
CA GLU A 188 -14.82 -29.29 -8.68
C GLU A 188 -14.00 -28.60 -9.78
N LEU A 189 -13.03 -27.78 -9.37
CA LEU A 189 -12.22 -26.95 -10.28
C LEU A 189 -11.12 -27.71 -11.02
N ALA A 190 -10.53 -28.72 -10.38
CA ALA A 190 -9.35 -29.43 -10.89
C ALA A 190 -9.76 -30.78 -11.49
N GLN A 191 -9.88 -30.85 -12.81
CA GLN A 191 -10.34 -32.03 -13.54
C GLN A 191 -9.28 -32.55 -14.51
N ASN A 192 -9.36 -33.83 -14.85
CA ASN A 192 -8.58 -34.40 -15.95
C ASN A 192 -9.05 -33.80 -17.28
N GLY A 193 -8.13 -33.59 -18.22
CA GLY A 193 -8.44 -32.92 -19.49
C GLY A 193 -7.32 -33.03 -20.52
N ASN A 194 -7.42 -32.31 -21.63
CA ASN A 194 -6.35 -32.22 -22.62
C ASN A 194 -5.53 -30.95 -22.39
N ASN A 195 -4.21 -31.09 -22.25
CA ASN A 195 -3.31 -29.93 -22.14
C ASN A 195 -2.21 -29.95 -23.20
N LYS A 196 -1.64 -28.77 -23.47
CA LYS A 196 -0.57 -28.56 -24.47
C LYS A 196 0.73 -29.34 -24.17
N GLN A 197 0.86 -29.91 -22.98
CA GLN A 197 2.01 -30.72 -22.54
C GLN A 197 1.71 -32.23 -22.52
N TYR A 198 0.58 -32.67 -23.10
CA TYR A 198 0.16 -34.07 -23.21
C TYR A 198 0.03 -34.81 -21.87
N ARG A 199 -0.15 -34.10 -20.75
CA ARG A 199 -0.33 -34.70 -19.42
C ARG A 199 -1.81 -34.90 -19.09
N ASN A 200 -2.53 -35.68 -19.91
CA ASN A 200 -3.99 -35.78 -19.81
C ASN A 200 -4.48 -36.53 -18.56
N HIS A 201 -3.61 -37.38 -18.00
CA HIS A 201 -3.83 -38.08 -16.73
C HIS A 201 -3.69 -37.17 -15.50
N MET A 202 -3.12 -35.97 -15.67
CA MET A 202 -2.99 -34.99 -14.60
C MET A 202 -4.24 -34.10 -14.57
N LYS A 203 -4.62 -33.68 -13.35
CA LYS A 203 -5.66 -32.68 -13.15
C LYS A 203 -5.20 -31.33 -13.64
N GLN A 204 -6.12 -30.50 -14.08
CA GLN A 204 -5.87 -29.27 -14.80
C GLN A 204 -6.80 -28.19 -14.27
N ILE A 205 -6.29 -26.96 -14.29
CA ILE A 205 -7.07 -25.76 -14.09
C ILE A 205 -6.99 -24.96 -15.39
N CYS A 206 -8.15 -24.60 -15.91
CA CYS A 206 -8.28 -23.74 -17.07
C CYS A 206 -8.52 -22.30 -16.60
N MET A 207 -7.88 -21.36 -17.28
CA MET A 207 -8.08 -19.92 -17.10
C MET A 207 -8.47 -19.33 -18.44
N GLY A 208 -9.60 -18.62 -18.47
CA GLY A 208 -9.99 -17.77 -19.57
C GLY A 208 -9.70 -16.31 -19.22
N LEU A 209 -9.08 -15.57 -20.13
CA LEU A 209 -8.94 -14.12 -20.06
C LEU A 209 -9.77 -13.50 -21.19
N ALA A 210 -10.74 -12.67 -20.83
CA ALA A 210 -11.49 -11.86 -21.78
C ALA A 210 -11.03 -10.41 -21.69
N VAL A 211 -10.69 -9.79 -22.82
CA VAL A 211 -10.36 -8.37 -22.93
C VAL A 211 -11.23 -7.69 -23.97
N SER A 212 -11.54 -6.41 -23.77
CA SER A 212 -12.23 -5.58 -24.75
C SER A 212 -11.26 -4.95 -25.75
N GLU A 213 -11.78 -4.38 -26.83
CA GLU A 213 -11.01 -3.56 -27.80
C GLU A 213 -10.32 -2.33 -27.19
N ASP A 214 -10.73 -1.91 -25.98
CA ASP A 214 -10.21 -0.74 -25.27
C ASP A 214 -9.05 -1.03 -24.30
N ASN A 215 -8.69 -2.31 -24.10
CA ASN A 215 -7.62 -2.76 -23.18
C ASN A 215 -6.40 -3.29 -23.95
#